data_AF-A0A965HQH0-F1
#
_entry.id   AF-A0A965HQH0-F1
#
_cell.length_a   1.000
_cell.length_b   1.000
_cell.length_c   1.000
_cell.angle_alpha   90.00
_cell.angle_beta   90.00
_cell.angle_gamma   90.00
#
_symmetry.space_group_name_H-M   'P 1'
#
loop_
_entity.id
_entity.type
_entity.pdbx_description
1 polymer ?
#
loop_
_entity_poly.entity_id
_entity_poly.type
_entity_poly.pdbx_seq_one_letter_code
_entity_poly.pdbx_strand_id
1 'polypeptide(L)'
;MSETTPARELVINGTVIDDTFAEGFGMRGTRILITAQNHRWAYNAANAMTGFATSVIACGVEAGIERELSPDETPDGRPGYSVLLFAAASAVLIKQVETRMGQCVLTSPTSAAFSGIDGGDRINLGKNLRFFGDGFQQSKKIGTRRYWRIPVMDGE
;
A
#
# COMPACT_ATOMS: atom_id res chain seq x y z
N MET A 1 -38.63 -29.50 30.02
CA MET A 1 -37.73 -28.33 29.99
C MET A 1 -36.34 -28.88 29.71
N SER A 2 -35.81 -28.73 28.50
CA SER A 2 -34.48 -29.25 28.17
C SER A 2 -33.43 -28.31 28.75
N GLU A 3 -32.60 -28.81 29.66
CA GLU A 3 -31.38 -28.13 30.10
C GLU A 3 -30.45 -27.93 28.91
N THR A 4 -30.32 -26.68 28.44
CA THR A 4 -29.19 -26.27 27.60
C THR A 4 -27.92 -26.41 28.42
N THR A 5 -27.07 -27.38 28.06
CA THR A 5 -25.71 -27.50 28.59
C THR A 5 -24.98 -26.16 28.39
N PRO A 6 -24.36 -25.58 29.43
CA PRO A 6 -23.62 -24.34 29.27
C PRO A 6 -22.48 -24.56 28.26
N ALA A 7 -22.37 -23.67 27.28
CA ALA A 7 -21.27 -23.70 26.31
C ALA A 7 -19.94 -23.69 27.07
N ARG A 8 -19.03 -24.60 26.71
CA ARG A 8 -17.73 -24.71 27.35
C ARG A 8 -16.94 -23.43 27.04
N GLU A 9 -16.59 -22.68 28.09
CA GLU A 9 -15.85 -21.42 28.02
C GLU A 9 -14.50 -21.63 27.30
N LEU A 10 -14.27 -20.86 26.22
CA LEU A 10 -12.99 -20.87 25.53
C LEU A 10 -11.98 -20.06 26.35
N VAL A 11 -10.92 -20.72 26.80
CA VAL A 11 -9.82 -20.08 27.55
C VAL A 11 -8.52 -20.27 26.80
N ILE A 12 -7.87 -19.18 26.43
CA ILE A 12 -6.55 -19.18 25.76
C ILE A 12 -5.54 -18.53 26.70
N ASN A 13 -4.50 -19.28 27.09
CA ASN A 13 -3.45 -18.83 28.01
C ASN A 13 -3.99 -18.26 29.35
N GLY A 14 -5.11 -18.80 29.83
CA GLY A 14 -5.77 -18.32 31.07
C GLY A 14 -6.69 -17.12 30.89
N THR A 15 -6.85 -16.60 29.67
CA THR A 15 -7.78 -15.51 29.34
C THR A 15 -9.06 -16.09 28.73
N VAL A 16 -10.22 -15.70 29.29
CA VAL A 16 -11.54 -16.02 28.74
C VAL A 16 -11.75 -15.29 27.41
N ILE A 17 -12.24 -16.01 26.41
CA ILE A 17 -12.60 -15.48 25.11
C ILE A 17 -14.13 -15.48 25.00
N ASP A 18 -14.69 -14.29 24.81
CA ASP A 18 -16.12 -14.12 24.62
C ASP A 18 -16.58 -14.83 23.34
N ASP A 19 -17.64 -15.64 23.45
CA ASP A 19 -18.30 -16.29 22.31
C ASP A 19 -19.15 -15.26 21.54
N THR A 20 -18.45 -14.47 20.73
CA THR A 20 -19.02 -13.39 19.92
C THR A 20 -18.28 -13.29 18.58
N PHE A 21 -18.64 -12.30 17.76
CA PHE A 21 -18.08 -12.11 16.44
C PHE A 21 -17.56 -10.69 16.22
N ALA A 22 -16.67 -10.54 15.23
CA ALA A 22 -16.27 -9.26 14.69
C ALA A 22 -16.99 -9.04 13.34
N GLU A 23 -17.70 -7.92 13.20
CA GLU A 23 -18.35 -7.56 11.94
C GLU A 23 -17.38 -6.79 11.04
N GLY A 24 -17.11 -7.35 9.86
CA GLY A 24 -16.27 -6.72 8.84
C GLY A 24 -17.11 -6.06 7.73
N PHE A 25 -16.54 -5.04 7.09
CA PHE A 25 -17.19 -4.32 5.99
C PHE A 25 -16.40 -4.48 4.69
N GLY A 26 -17.11 -4.56 3.56
CA GLY A 26 -16.49 -4.61 2.24
C GLY A 26 -15.78 -3.31 1.90
N MET A 27 -14.51 -3.40 1.48
CA MET A 27 -13.69 -2.25 1.08
C MET A 27 -12.96 -2.51 -0.23
N ARG A 28 -12.54 -1.44 -0.90
CA ARG A 28 -11.59 -1.51 -2.02
C ARG A 28 -10.18 -1.42 -1.46
N GLY A 29 -9.33 -2.38 -1.81
CA GLY A 29 -7.94 -2.44 -1.34
C GLY A 29 -6.95 -2.46 -2.51
N THR A 30 -5.76 -1.93 -2.28
CA THR A 30 -4.60 -2.10 -3.18
C THR A 30 -3.32 -2.31 -2.38
N ARG A 31 -2.32 -2.87 -3.05
CA ARG A 31 -0.99 -3.15 -2.50
C ARG A 31 0.08 -2.54 -3.38
N ILE A 32 1.01 -1.83 -2.76
CA ILE A 32 2.10 -1.12 -3.43
C ILE A 32 3.41 -1.52 -2.76
N LEU A 33 4.43 -1.80 -3.57
CA LEU A 33 5.78 -2.05 -3.07
C LEU A 33 6.59 -0.76 -3.25
N ILE A 34 7.24 -0.30 -2.19
CA ILE A 34 8.10 0.88 -2.20
C ILE A 34 9.51 0.41 -1.87
N THR A 35 10.43 0.67 -2.79
CA THR A 35 11.85 0.31 -2.66
C THR A 35 12.68 1.57 -2.55
N ALA A 36 13.89 1.46 -2.01
CA ALA A 36 14.85 2.56 -1.95
C ALA A 36 16.28 2.03 -1.85
N GLN A 37 17.27 2.91 -1.77
CA GLN A 37 18.67 2.49 -1.63
C GLN A 37 18.95 1.62 -0.37
N ASN A 38 18.15 1.79 0.70
CA ASN A 38 18.20 0.99 1.91
C ASN A 38 16.85 1.04 2.66
N HIS A 39 16.67 0.17 3.66
CA HIS A 39 15.43 0.11 4.45
C HIS A 39 15.07 1.44 5.11
N ARG A 40 16.04 2.25 5.55
CA ARG A 40 15.75 3.56 6.17
C ARG A 40 14.99 4.48 5.19
N TRP A 41 15.46 4.59 3.95
CA TRP A 41 14.79 5.44 2.96
C TRP A 41 13.47 4.85 2.46
N ALA A 42 13.40 3.53 2.31
CA ALA A 42 12.15 2.87 1.93
C ALA A 42 11.09 3.03 3.02
N TYR A 43 11.49 2.91 4.30
CA TYR A 43 10.62 3.14 5.45
C TYR A 43 10.12 4.58 5.50
N ASN A 44 10.98 5.58 5.28
CA ASN A 44 10.55 6.98 5.29
C ASN A 44 9.47 7.25 4.24
N ALA A 45 9.64 6.72 3.02
CA ALA A 45 8.65 6.85 1.94
C ALA A 45 7.34 6.12 2.28
N ALA A 46 7.44 4.89 2.78
CA ALA A 46 6.28 4.09 3.20
C ALA A 46 5.52 4.76 4.36
N ASN A 47 6.23 5.21 5.40
CA ASN A 47 5.67 5.86 6.57
C ASN A 47 4.99 7.19 6.21
N ALA A 48 5.59 7.98 5.31
CA ALA A 48 4.96 9.20 4.80
C ALA A 48 3.68 8.88 4.00
N MET A 49 3.71 7.86 3.13
CA MET A 49 2.55 7.43 2.35
C MET A 49 1.39 6.93 3.21
N THR A 50 1.69 6.25 4.32
CA THR A 50 0.68 5.67 5.24
C THR A 50 0.31 6.59 6.39
N GLY A 51 0.90 7.78 6.51
CA GLY A 51 0.55 8.78 7.52
C GLY A 51 -0.85 9.39 7.29
N PHE A 52 -1.50 9.87 8.36
CA PHE A 52 -2.86 10.44 8.30
C PHE A 52 -3.85 9.55 7.51
N ALA A 53 -3.93 8.27 7.90
CA ALA A 53 -4.71 7.25 7.22
C ALA A 53 -5.23 6.17 8.20
N THR A 54 -5.75 6.60 9.35
CA THR A 54 -6.17 5.68 10.42
C THR A 54 -7.62 5.18 10.28
N SER A 55 -8.50 6.00 9.71
CA SER A 55 -9.90 5.62 9.45
C SER A 55 -10.43 6.27 8.19
N VAL A 56 -11.11 5.48 7.34
CA VAL A 56 -11.74 6.00 6.13
C VAL A 56 -12.82 7.04 6.40
N ILE A 57 -13.36 7.09 7.63
CA ILE A 57 -14.42 8.03 8.03
C ILE A 57 -13.96 9.49 7.87
N ALA A 58 -12.70 9.79 8.22
CA ALA A 58 -12.19 11.17 8.24
C ALA A 58 -10.79 11.35 7.63
N CYS A 59 -10.04 10.28 7.38
CA CYS A 59 -8.70 10.35 6.75
C CYS A 59 -8.75 10.12 5.23
N GLY A 60 -9.91 9.72 4.69
CA GLY A 60 -10.13 9.42 3.27
C GLY A 60 -9.63 8.05 2.81
N VAL A 61 -8.62 7.48 3.46
CA VAL A 61 -8.12 6.11 3.25
C VAL A 61 -7.66 5.53 4.59
N GLU A 62 -7.72 4.21 4.72
CA GLU A 62 -6.99 3.44 5.73
C GLU A 62 -5.73 2.88 5.10
N ALA A 63 -4.57 3.15 5.69
CA ALA A 63 -3.31 2.70 5.11
C ALA A 63 -2.32 2.22 6.18
N GLY A 64 -1.51 1.23 5.83
CA GLY A 64 -0.53 0.66 6.74
C GLY A 64 0.64 0.02 6.01
N ILE A 65 1.78 0.00 6.69
CA ILE A 65 2.92 -0.82 6.27
C ILE A 65 2.57 -2.27 6.62
N GLU A 66 2.52 -3.13 5.62
CA GLU A 66 2.22 -4.55 5.79
C GLU A 66 3.43 -5.30 6.32
N ARG A 67 4.57 -5.14 5.64
CA ARG A 67 5.84 -5.77 6.02
C ARG A 67 7.03 -5.18 5.29
N GLU A 68 8.21 -5.48 5.83
CA GLU A 68 9.50 -5.30 5.17
C GLU A 68 9.72 -6.35 4.07
N LEU A 69 10.45 -5.96 3.02
CA LEU A 69 10.81 -6.79 1.86
C LEU A 69 12.34 -6.80 1.70
N SER A 70 12.90 -8.01 1.61
CA SER A 70 14.30 -8.21 1.23
C SER A 70 14.50 -7.91 -0.26
N PRO A 71 15.75 -7.61 -0.70
CA PRO A 71 16.08 -7.39 -2.10
C PRO A 71 15.61 -8.50 -3.07
N ASP A 72 15.60 -9.76 -2.64
CA ASP A 72 15.21 -10.90 -3.47
C ASP A 72 13.70 -10.97 -3.75
N GLU A 73 12.91 -10.17 -3.02
CA GLU A 73 11.45 -10.11 -3.13
C GLU A 73 10.97 -8.93 -3.98
N THR A 74 11.87 -8.03 -4.40
CA THR A 74 11.51 -6.78 -5.08
C THR A 74 11.88 -6.77 -6.56
N PRO A 75 11.11 -6.07 -7.42
CA PRO A 75 11.34 -6.10 -8.86
C PRO A 75 12.68 -5.50 -9.34
N ASP A 76 13.31 -4.67 -8.52
CA ASP A 76 14.55 -3.96 -8.86
C ASP A 76 15.75 -4.41 -8.00
N GLY A 77 15.59 -5.45 -7.19
CA GLY A 77 16.68 -5.99 -6.37
C GLY A 77 17.12 -5.08 -5.23
N ARG A 78 16.25 -4.16 -4.79
CA ARG A 78 16.53 -3.22 -3.69
C ARG A 78 15.64 -3.51 -2.48
N PRO A 79 16.10 -3.21 -1.25
CA PRO A 79 15.27 -3.36 -0.06
C PRO A 79 14.02 -2.47 -0.13
N GLY A 80 12.93 -2.92 0.48
CA GLY A 80 11.66 -2.21 0.39
C GLY A 80 10.66 -2.53 1.48
N TYR A 81 9.46 -1.97 1.33
CA TYR A 81 8.28 -2.24 2.14
C TYR A 81 7.08 -2.47 1.23
N SER A 82 6.20 -3.37 1.67
CA SER A 82 4.85 -3.47 1.14
C SER A 82 3.92 -2.60 1.96
N VAL A 83 3.08 -1.81 1.30
CA VAL A 83 2.03 -1.00 1.93
C VAL A 83 0.66 -1.37 1.38
N LEU A 84 -0.35 -1.32 2.23
CA LEU A 84 -1.75 -1.54 1.91
C LEU A 84 -2.52 -0.24 2.07
N LEU A 85 -3.47 -0.01 1.15
CA LEU A 85 -4.39 1.12 1.21
C LEU A 85 -5.81 0.64 0.94
N PHE A 86 -6.76 1.07 1.76
CA PHE A 86 -8.16 0.69 1.74
C PHE A 86 -9.08 1.92 1.73
N ALA A 87 -10.10 1.89 0.89
CA ALA A 87 -11.14 2.93 0.87
C ALA A 87 -12.52 2.33 0.60
N ALA A 88 -13.57 3.08 0.95
CA ALA A 88 -14.95 2.66 0.71
C ALA A 88 -15.31 2.50 -0.78
N ALA A 89 -14.65 3.24 -1.68
CA ALA A 89 -14.94 3.21 -3.12
C ALA A 89 -13.68 3.35 -3.98
N SER A 90 -13.71 2.79 -5.20
CA SER A 90 -12.55 2.75 -6.11
C SER A 90 -12.09 4.15 -6.51
N ALA A 91 -13.01 5.08 -6.77
CA ALA A 91 -12.67 6.45 -7.14
C ALA A 91 -11.90 7.19 -6.02
N VAL A 92 -12.29 6.97 -4.76
CA VAL A 92 -11.59 7.54 -3.60
C VAL A 92 -10.22 6.91 -3.44
N LEU A 93 -10.13 5.57 -3.56
CA LEU A 93 -8.86 4.85 -3.48
C LEU A 93 -7.87 5.35 -4.54
N ILE A 94 -8.30 5.46 -5.80
CA ILE A 94 -7.46 5.93 -6.92
C ILE A 94 -6.92 7.33 -6.64
N LYS A 95 -7.79 8.27 -6.23
CA LYS A 95 -7.40 9.65 -5.91
C LYS A 95 -6.40 9.71 -4.75
N GLN A 96 -6.62 8.91 -3.70
CA GLN A 96 -5.73 8.86 -2.53
C GLN A 96 -4.38 8.26 -2.88
N VAL A 97 -4.35 7.17 -3.66
CA VAL A 97 -3.11 6.55 -4.15
C VAL A 97 -2.32 7.54 -5.01
N GLU A 98 -2.96 8.26 -5.93
CA GLU A 98 -2.30 9.26 -6.78
C GLU A 98 -1.69 10.40 -5.96
N THR A 99 -2.47 10.95 -5.04
CA THR A 99 -2.03 12.08 -4.19
C THR A 99 -0.86 11.67 -3.31
N ARG A 100 -0.96 10.52 -2.63
CA ARG A 100 0.08 10.02 -1.73
C ARG A 100 1.33 9.57 -2.48
N MET A 101 1.17 8.93 -3.63
CA MET A 101 2.31 8.57 -4.48
C MET A 101 3.07 9.83 -4.94
N GLY A 102 2.36 10.86 -5.42
CA GLY A 102 2.99 12.08 -5.92
C GLY A 102 3.59 12.98 -4.84
N GLN A 103 3.03 12.98 -3.62
CA GLN A 103 3.44 13.91 -2.55
C GLN A 103 4.29 13.25 -1.46
N CYS A 104 4.32 11.92 -1.38
CA CYS A 104 5.09 11.19 -0.36
C CYS A 104 6.19 10.33 -0.97
N VAL A 105 5.91 9.59 -2.04
CA VAL A 105 6.87 8.63 -2.61
C VAL A 105 7.72 9.30 -3.68
N LEU A 106 7.12 9.95 -4.69
CA LEU A 106 7.86 10.66 -5.75
C LEU A 106 8.83 11.72 -5.18
N THR A 107 8.50 12.30 -4.04
CA THR A 107 9.32 13.30 -3.33
C THR A 107 10.35 12.67 -2.37
N SER A 108 10.27 11.37 -2.11
CA SER A 108 11.20 10.65 -1.22
C SER A 108 12.46 10.23 -1.97
N PRO A 109 13.66 10.55 -1.45
CA PRO A 109 14.93 10.25 -2.12
C PRO A 109 15.09 8.78 -2.45
N THR A 110 15.61 8.48 -3.64
CA THR A 110 15.95 7.14 -4.14
C THR A 110 14.76 6.19 -4.29
N SER A 111 13.53 6.62 -4.03
CA SER A 111 12.41 5.68 -3.95
C SER A 111 11.93 5.23 -5.33
N ALA A 112 11.47 3.99 -5.42
CA ALA A 112 10.70 3.52 -6.59
C ALA A 112 9.47 2.75 -6.14
N ALA A 113 8.38 2.88 -6.89
CA ALA A 113 7.10 2.25 -6.57
C ALA A 113 6.71 1.21 -7.62
N PHE A 114 6.25 0.05 -7.15
CA PHE A 114 5.81 -1.08 -7.96
C PHE A 114 4.42 -1.56 -7.54
N SER A 115 3.74 -2.22 -8.47
CA SER A 115 2.48 -2.90 -8.16
C SER A 115 2.76 -4.11 -7.26
N GLY A 116 2.05 -4.22 -6.13
CA GLY A 116 2.15 -5.34 -5.20
C GLY A 116 1.03 -6.38 -5.34
N ILE A 117 0.11 -6.19 -6.29
CA ILE A 117 -1.04 -7.07 -6.55
C ILE A 117 -1.33 -7.17 -8.05
N ASP A 118 -1.52 -8.39 -8.56
CA ASP A 118 -1.70 -8.65 -9.99
C ASP A 118 -3.16 -8.84 -10.44
N GLY A 119 -4.13 -8.79 -9.51
CA GLY A 119 -5.56 -8.97 -9.77
C GLY A 119 -6.40 -7.69 -9.62
N GLY A 120 -7.67 -7.77 -10.05
CA GLY A 120 -8.67 -6.70 -9.92
C GLY A 120 -8.56 -5.59 -10.97
N ASP A 121 -9.26 -4.49 -10.69
CA ASP A 121 -9.29 -3.31 -11.57
C ASP A 121 -7.92 -2.60 -11.57
N ARG A 122 -7.41 -2.27 -12.77
CA ARG A 122 -6.10 -1.63 -12.91
C ARG A 122 -6.19 -0.13 -12.61
N ILE A 123 -5.35 0.35 -11.68
CA ILE A 123 -5.13 1.78 -11.43
C ILE A 123 -4.02 2.27 -12.36
N ASN A 124 -4.32 3.25 -13.22
CA ASN A 124 -3.36 3.82 -14.18
C ASN A 124 -2.43 4.87 -13.56
N LEU A 125 -1.82 4.56 -12.42
CA LEU A 125 -1.05 5.50 -11.59
C LEU A 125 0.08 6.21 -12.35
N GLY A 126 0.93 5.43 -13.02
CA GLY A 126 2.06 5.99 -13.79
C GLY A 126 1.63 6.85 -14.98
N LYS A 127 0.42 6.66 -15.53
CA LYS A 127 -0.09 7.49 -16.64
C LYS A 127 -0.34 8.94 -16.21
N ASN A 128 -0.72 9.12 -14.94
CA ASN A 128 -1.05 10.42 -14.38
C ASN A 128 0.19 11.10 -13.77
N LEU A 129 1.00 10.35 -13.03
CA LEU A 129 2.21 10.92 -12.40
C LEU A 129 3.30 11.32 -13.40
N ARG A 130 3.38 10.66 -14.55
CA ARG A 130 4.42 10.96 -15.56
C ARG A 130 4.43 12.40 -16.05
N PHE A 131 3.30 13.12 -15.93
CA PHE A 131 3.21 14.53 -16.34
C PHE A 131 4.07 15.43 -15.45
N PHE A 132 4.49 14.97 -14.27
CA PHE A 132 5.47 15.68 -13.44
C PHE A 132 6.81 15.88 -14.16
N GLY A 133 7.18 14.98 -15.09
CA GLY A 133 8.40 15.10 -15.88
C GLY A 133 8.33 16.15 -16.99
N ASP A 134 7.22 16.89 -17.14
CA ASP A 134 7.03 18.01 -18.08
C ASP A 134 7.51 17.75 -19.53
N GLY A 135 7.26 16.54 -20.03
CA GLY A 135 7.65 16.12 -21.38
C GLY A 135 8.95 15.32 -21.46
N PHE A 136 9.74 15.27 -20.39
CA PHE A 136 11.02 14.55 -20.31
C PHE A 136 10.88 13.11 -19.79
N GLN A 137 9.68 12.69 -19.35
CA GLN A 137 9.41 11.33 -18.90
C GLN A 137 9.64 10.28 -20.00
N GLN A 138 10.18 9.12 -19.61
CA GLN A 138 10.40 8.00 -20.52
C GLN A 138 9.59 6.78 -20.10
N SER A 139 8.99 6.08 -21.08
CA SER A 139 8.34 4.80 -20.83
C SER A 139 9.31 3.66 -21.15
N LYS A 140 9.46 2.69 -20.25
CA LYS A 140 10.24 1.47 -20.49
C LYS A 140 9.35 0.26 -20.30
N LYS A 141 9.39 -0.68 -21.24
CA LYS A 141 8.70 -1.98 -21.09
C LYS A 141 9.75 -3.03 -20.75
N ILE A 142 9.61 -3.66 -19.58
CA ILE A 142 10.48 -4.76 -19.15
C ILE A 142 9.58 -5.98 -18.95
N GLY A 143 9.78 -7.00 -19.77
CA GLY A 143 8.85 -8.13 -19.88
C GLY A 143 7.45 -7.65 -20.31
N THR A 144 6.43 -8.02 -19.54
CA THR A 144 5.04 -7.62 -19.77
C THR A 144 4.66 -6.31 -19.07
N ARG A 145 5.52 -5.78 -18.19
CA ARG A 145 5.24 -4.61 -17.36
C ARG A 145 5.79 -3.33 -17.99
N ARG A 146 5.00 -2.26 -17.90
CA ARG A 146 5.39 -0.91 -18.33
C ARG A 146 5.74 -0.07 -17.10
N TYR A 147 6.89 0.58 -17.17
CA TYR A 147 7.42 1.48 -16.17
C TYR A 147 7.53 2.89 -16.76
N TRP A 148 7.44 3.89 -15.90
CA TRP A 148 7.70 5.29 -16.22
C TRP A 148 8.93 5.72 -15.43
N ARG A 149 9.88 6.34 -16.12
CA ARG A 149 11.06 7.01 -15.53
C ARG A 149 10.78 8.50 -15.63
N ILE A 150 10.74 9.17 -14.49
CA ILE A 150 10.34 10.58 -14.37
C ILE A 150 11.58 11.34 -13.89
N PRO A 151 12.17 12.22 -14.72
CA PRO A 151 13.31 13.00 -14.29
C PRO A 151 12.96 13.90 -13.11
N VAL A 152 13.77 13.82 -12.06
CA VAL A 152 13.68 14.60 -10.83
C VAL A 152 15.08 15.04 -10.40
N MET A 153 15.20 15.82 -9.33
CA MET A 153 16.50 16.38 -8.91
C MET A 153 17.53 15.32 -8.51
N ASP A 154 17.12 14.18 -7.93
CA ASP A 154 18.03 13.11 -7.51
C ASP A 154 18.30 12.07 -8.60
N GLY A 155 17.60 12.12 -9.74
CA GLY A 155 17.74 11.16 -10.85
C GLY A 155 16.40 10.76 -11.48
N GLU A 156 16.16 9.45 -11.55
CA GLU A 156 14.95 8.81 -12.11
C GLU A 156 14.59 7.51 -11.39
#